data_AF-A0A9D5JRA8-F1
#
_entry.id   AF-A0A9D5JRA8-F1
#
_cell.length_a   1.000
_cell.length_b   1.000
_cell.length_c   1.000
_cell.angle_alpha   90.00
_cell.angle_beta   90.00
_cell.angle_gamma   90.00
#
_symmetry.space_group_name_H-M   'P 1'
#
loop_
_entity.id
_entity.type
_entity.pdbx_description
1 polymer ?
#
loop_
_entity_poly.entity_id
_entity_poly.type
_entity_poly.pdbx_seq_one_letter_code
_entity_poly.pdbx_strand_id
1 'polypeptide(L)'
;MNPILRIILGLGIAVIGAYFVIKTRNIHGFIGPMDWAERKLGGGSSYFLYKMIGIAVALIGFIVAANLWNEFLNATLGSIIPRG
;
A
#
# COMPACT_ATOMS: atom_id res chain seq x y z
N MET A 1 -19.02 -2.24 13.89
CA MET A 1 -17.87 -3.12 14.24
C MET A 1 -17.27 -2.61 15.53
N ASN A 2 -16.91 -3.51 16.45
CA ASN A 2 -16.21 -3.13 17.68
C ASN A 2 -14.89 -2.42 17.32
N PRO A 3 -14.59 -1.26 17.94
CA PRO A 3 -13.42 -0.44 17.61
C PRO A 3 -12.10 -1.21 17.78
N ILE A 4 -12.04 -2.07 18.80
CA ILE A 4 -10.90 -2.94 19.09
C ILE A 4 -10.62 -3.91 17.92
N LEU A 5 -11.66 -4.53 17.34
CA LEU A 5 -11.52 -5.47 16.23
C LEU A 5 -11.04 -4.76 14.95
N ARG A 6 -11.47 -3.51 14.72
CA ARG A 6 -10.97 -2.68 13.61
C ARG A 6 -9.50 -2.36 13.76
N ILE A 7 -9.07 -1.96 14.95
CA ILE A 7 -7.67 -1.61 15.21
C ILE A 7 -6.77 -2.85 15.03
N ILE A 8 -7.18 -4.00 15.56
CA ILE A 8 -6.42 -5.27 15.40
C ILE A 8 -6.33 -5.68 13.93
N LEU A 9 -7.43 -5.62 13.18
CA LEU A 9 -7.43 -5.94 11.75
C LEU A 9 -6.58 -4.96 10.93
N GLY A 10 -6.69 -3.66 11.20
CA GLY A 10 -5.90 -2.64 10.53
C GLY A 10 -4.41 -2.76 10.82
N LEU A 11 -4.03 -3.01 12.09
CA LEU A 11 -2.65 -3.31 12.47
C LEU A 11 -2.15 -4.59 11.79
N GLY A 12 -2.98 -5.63 11.72
CA GLY A 12 -2.65 -6.86 10.98
C GLY A 12 -2.33 -6.58 9.50
N ILE A 13 -3.16 -5.78 8.83
CA ILE A 13 -2.94 -5.37 7.44
C ILE A 13 -1.68 -4.51 7.31
N ALA A 14 -1.43 -3.57 8.23
CA ALA A 14 -0.24 -2.73 8.24
C ALA A 14 1.05 -3.56 8.41
N VAL A 15 1.04 -4.55 9.30
CA VAL A 15 2.16 -5.49 9.52
C VAL A 15 2.40 -6.34 8.27
N ILE A 16 1.35 -6.83 7.61
CA ILE A 16 1.46 -7.57 6.34
C ILE A 16 2.04 -6.65 5.25
N GLY A 17 1.57 -5.42 5.13
CA GLY A 17 2.11 -4.43 4.19
C GLY A 17 3.58 -4.11 4.45
N ALA A 18 3.97 -3.90 5.72
CA ALA A 18 5.35 -3.67 6.11
C ALA A 18 6.23 -4.90 5.81
N TYR A 19 5.73 -6.11 6.02
CA TYR A 19 6.42 -7.34 5.66
C TYR A 19 6.65 -7.45 4.14
N PHE A 20 5.68 -7.02 3.31
CA PHE A 20 5.84 -6.93 1.86
C PHE A 20 6.96 -5.95 1.44
N VAL A 21 7.16 -4.85 2.19
CA VAL A 21 8.27 -3.89 1.97
C VAL A 21 9.62 -4.46 2.40
N ILE A 22 9.68 -5.15 3.54
CA ILE A 22 10.94 -5.70 4.05
C ILE A 22 11.38 -6.88 3.18
N LYS A 23 10.42 -7.71 2.76
CA LYS A 23 10.67 -8.95 2.02
C LYS A 23 10.41 -8.83 0.52
N THR A 24 10.64 -7.64 -0.04
CA THR A 24 10.46 -7.38 -1.47
C THR A 24 11.28 -8.32 -2.36
N ARG A 25 12.45 -8.78 -1.89
CA ARG A 25 13.28 -9.74 -2.65
C ARG A 25 12.56 -11.08 -2.91
N ASN A 26 11.78 -11.55 -1.94
CA ASN A 26 11.00 -12.78 -2.10
C ASN A 26 9.86 -12.58 -3.10
N ILE A 27 9.23 -11.41 -3.10
CA ILE A 27 8.14 -11.06 -4.02
C ILE A 27 8.69 -10.91 -5.44
N HIS A 28 9.82 -10.23 -5.61
CA HIS A 28 10.50 -10.13 -6.90
C HIS A 28 10.94 -11.51 -7.41
N GLY A 29 11.41 -12.41 -6.52
CA GLY A 29 11.73 -13.79 -6.89
C GLY A 29 10.53 -14.65 -7.27
N PHE A 30 9.32 -14.28 -6.83
CA PHE A 30 8.08 -15.00 -7.12
C PHE A 30 7.36 -14.48 -8.37
N ILE A 31 7.34 -13.15 -8.56
CA ILE A 31 6.66 -12.50 -9.69
C ILE A 31 7.60 -12.33 -10.89
N GLY A 32 8.91 -12.20 -10.64
CA GLY A 32 9.90 -11.88 -11.66
C GLY A 32 10.09 -10.37 -11.87
N PRO A 33 10.95 -9.98 -12.83
CA PRO A 33 11.10 -8.58 -13.23
C PRO A 33 9.86 -8.07 -13.94
N MET A 34 9.47 -6.83 -13.66
CA MET A 34 8.34 -6.17 -14.29
C MET A 34 8.84 -5.41 -15.53
N ASP A 35 8.52 -5.89 -16.73
CA ASP A 35 9.02 -5.29 -17.99
C ASP A 35 8.72 -3.79 -18.12
N TRP A 36 7.56 -3.34 -17.63
CA TRP A 36 7.22 -1.91 -17.64
C TRP A 36 8.16 -1.09 -16.76
N ALA A 37 8.53 -1.63 -15.59
CA ALA A 37 9.45 -0.99 -14.67
C ALA A 37 10.82 -0.86 -15.33
N GLU A 38 11.34 -1.97 -15.83
CA GLU A 38 12.68 -2.04 -16.39
C GLU A 38 12.85 -1.12 -17.60
N ARG A 39 11.82 -1.06 -18.46
CA ARG A 39 11.85 -0.19 -19.65
C ARG A 39 11.72 1.30 -19.32
N LYS A 40 11.08 1.67 -18.21
CA LYS A 40 10.74 3.08 -17.91
C LYS A 40 11.61 3.71 -16.82
N LEU A 41 12.17 2.88 -15.95
CA LEU A 41 12.99 3.29 -14.80
C LEU A 41 14.40 2.66 -14.84
N GLY A 42 14.72 1.83 -15.85
CA GLY A 42 16.02 1.19 -16.03
C GLY A 42 16.14 -0.19 -15.36
N GLY A 43 17.26 -0.89 -15.61
CA GLY A 43 17.49 -2.24 -15.08
C GLY A 43 17.50 -2.29 -13.55
N GLY A 44 16.79 -3.26 -12.95
CA GLY A 44 16.69 -3.41 -11.49
C GLY A 44 15.68 -2.47 -10.81
N SER A 45 15.00 -1.60 -11.58
CA SER A 45 13.91 -0.75 -11.06
C SER A 45 12.68 -1.53 -10.61
N SER A 46 12.51 -2.78 -11.06
CA SER A 46 11.47 -3.69 -10.58
C SER A 46 11.49 -3.85 -9.05
N TYR A 47 12.67 -3.88 -8.42
CA TYR A 47 12.80 -3.93 -6.97
C TYR A 47 12.29 -2.67 -6.28
N PHE A 48 12.50 -1.51 -6.89
CA PHE A 48 12.02 -0.23 -6.37
C PHE A 48 10.50 -0.14 -6.48
N LEU A 49 9.93 -0.58 -7.60
CA LEU A 49 8.48 -0.58 -7.80
C LEU A 49 7.76 -1.50 -6.82
N TYR A 50 8.27 -2.71 -6.59
CA TYR A 50 7.67 -3.61 -5.60
C TYR A 50 7.76 -3.06 -4.17
N LYS A 51 8.82 -2.32 -3.82
CA LYS A 51 8.90 -1.60 -2.53
C LYS A 51 7.85 -0.49 -2.45
N MET A 52 7.68 0.31 -3.51
CA MET A 52 6.68 1.39 -3.54
C MET A 52 5.26 0.86 -3.37
N ILE A 53 4.93 -0.26 -4.03
CA ILE A 53 3.63 -0.94 -3.86
C ILE A 53 3.46 -1.42 -2.42
N GLY A 54 4.49 -2.06 -1.84
CA GLY A 54 4.45 -2.48 -0.43
C GLY A 54 4.23 -1.31 0.53
N ILE A 55 4.86 -0.16 0.29
CA ILE A 55 4.70 1.05 1.11
C ILE A 55 3.26 1.56 1.02
N ALA A 56 2.68 1.58 -0.19
CA ALA A 56 1.28 1.97 -0.39
C ALA A 56 0.32 1.03 0.37
N VAL A 57 0.56 -0.28 0.34
CA VAL A 57 -0.24 -1.26 1.09
C VAL A 57 -0.09 -1.07 2.60
N ALA A 58 1.12 -0.82 3.10
CA ALA A 58 1.36 -0.53 4.51
C ALA A 58 0.62 0.74 4.96
N LEU A 59 0.68 1.81 4.16
CA LEU A 59 -0.04 3.05 4.40
C LEU A 59 -1.56 2.85 4.45
N ILE A 60 -2.12 2.06 3.52
CA ILE A 60 -3.54 1.69 3.54
C ILE A 60 -3.89 0.94 4.83
N GLY A 61 -3.04 0.00 5.27
CA GLY A 61 -3.21 -0.69 6.54
C GLY A 61 -3.27 0.26 7.74
N PHE A 62 -2.39 1.26 7.78
CA PHE A 62 -2.40 2.30 8.82
C PHE A 62 -3.66 3.18 8.77
N ILE A 63 -4.12 3.58 7.59
CA ILE A 63 -5.35 4.37 7.42
C ILE A 63 -6.58 3.59 7.91
N VAL A 64 -6.64 2.29 7.62
CA VAL A 64 -7.71 1.40 8.09
C VAL A 64 -7.63 1.21 9.61
N ALA A 65 -6.42 1.03 10.17
CA ALA A 65 -6.22 0.90 11.62
C ALA A 65 -6.65 2.16 12.39
N ALA A 66 -6.33 3.34 11.85
CA ALA A 66 -6.69 4.62 12.44
C ALA A 66 -8.16 5.02 12.23
N ASN A 67 -8.95 4.17 11.55
CA ASN A 67 -10.34 4.47 11.15
C ASN A 67 -10.46 5.76 10.31
N LEU A 68 -9.36 6.17 9.66
CA LEU A 68 -9.25 7.36 8.83
C LEU A 68 -9.65 7.08 7.37
N TRP A 69 -10.13 5.88 7.06
CA TRP A 69 -10.50 5.50 5.68
C TRP A 69 -11.52 6.45 5.06
N ASN A 70 -12.58 6.79 5.81
CA ASN A 70 -13.61 7.70 5.32
C ASN A 70 -13.10 9.14 5.18
N GLU A 71 -12.26 9.59 6.13
CA GLU A 71 -11.59 10.90 6.10
C GLU A 71 -10.66 11.01 4.89
N PHE A 72 -9.85 9.97 4.63
CA PHE A 72 -8.91 9.90 3.52
C PHE A 72 -9.64 9.91 2.16
N LEU A 73 -10.71 9.12 2.02
CA LEU A 73 -11.50 9.11 0.79
C LEU A 73 -12.21 10.45 0.57
N ASN A 74 -12.72 11.09 1.62
CA ASN A 74 -13.30 12.44 1.51
C ASN A 74 -12.25 13.49 1.14
N ALA A 75 -11.04 13.42 1.71
CA ALA A 75 -9.96 14.35 1.37
C ALA A 75 -9.46 14.15 -0.07
N THR A 76 -9.34 12.90 -0.52
CA THR A 76 -8.75 12.58 -1.83
C THR A 76 -9.78 12.64 -2.95
N LEU A 77 -10.93 11.99 -2.79
CA LEU A 77 -11.99 11.93 -3.81
C LEU A 77 -12.97 13.09 -3.69
N GLY A 78 -13.24 13.59 -2.48
CA GLY A 78 -14.06 14.78 -2.27
C GLY A 78 -13.39 16.08 -2.74
N SER A 79 -12.07 16.08 -2.93
CA SER A 79 -11.35 17.15 -3.64
C SER A 79 -11.55 17.10 -5.17
N ILE A 80 -11.92 15.94 -5.73
CA ILE A 80 -11.99 15.72 -7.18
C ILE A 80 -13.44 15.84 -7.69
N ILE A 81 -14.44 15.54 -6.85
CA ILE A 81 -15.85 15.78 -7.14
C ILE A 81 -16.19 17.20 -6.65
N PRO A 82 -16.39 18.19 -7.55
CA PRO A 82 -16.88 19.49 -7.15
C PRO A 82 -18.29 19.27 -6.60
N ARG A 83 -18.52 19.67 -5.35
CA ARG A 83 -19.88 19.79 -4.81
C ARG A 83 -20.54 20.98 -5.50
N GLY A 84 -21.13 20.74 -6.67
CA GLY A 84 -22.03 21.62 -7.39
C GLY A 84 -23.43 21.02 -7.40
#